data_AF-A0A6L5H4D2-F1
#
_entry.id   AF-A0A6L5H4D2-F1
#
_cell.length_a   1.000
_cell.length_b   1.000
_cell.length_c   1.000
_cell.angle_alpha   90.00
_cell.angle_beta   90.00
_cell.angle_gamma   90.00
#
_symmetry.space_group_name_H-M   'P 1'
#
loop_
_entity.id
_entity.type
_entity.pdbx_description
1 polymer ?
#
loop_
_entity_poly.entity_id
_entity_poly.type
_entity_poly.pdbx_seq_one_letter_code
_entity_poly.pdbx_strand_id
1 'polypeptide(L)' 'MEYSRDFKQGKLDYIKEGHSYVEAAKVFDVGVRTLFTWEKKDVNKDT' A
#
# COMPACT_ATOMS: atom_id res chain seq x y z
N MET A 1 -5.43 13.44 4.90
CA MET A 1 -3.95 13.41 4.80
C MET A 1 -3.59 12.79 3.46
N GLU A 2 -2.75 13.44 2.67
CA GLU A 2 -2.32 12.92 1.38
C GLU A 2 -0.90 12.40 1.51
N TYR A 3 -0.75 11.08 1.35
CA TYR A 3 0.57 10.43 1.31
C TYR A 3 1.17 10.61 -0.08
N SER A 4 2.49 10.83 -0.14
CA SER A 4 3.21 10.97 -1.42
C SER A 4 3.11 9.70 -2.26
N ARG A 5 3.29 9.83 -3.58
CA ARG A 5 3.24 8.69 -4.50
C ARG A 5 4.35 7.68 -4.16
N ASP A 6 5.57 8.15 -3.94
CA ASP A 6 6.71 7.29 -3.60
C ASP A 6 6.48 6.56 -2.27
N PHE A 7 5.88 7.27 -1.31
CA PHE A 7 5.47 6.66 -0.05
C PHE A 7 4.48 5.54 -0.30
N LYS A 8 3.43 5.74 -1.11
CA LYS A 8 2.43 4.67 -1.41
C LYS A 8 3.06 3.51 -2.16
N GLN A 9 3.89 3.78 -3.17
CA GLN A 9 4.53 2.77 -4.00
C GLN A 9 5.41 1.84 -3.17
N GLY A 10 6.24 2.38 -2.29
CA GLY A 10 7.11 1.55 -1.43
C GLY A 10 6.34 0.60 -0.49
N LYS A 11 5.07 0.88 -0.14
CA LYS A 11 4.24 -0.06 0.64
C LYS A 11 3.71 -1.18 -0.24
N LEU A 12 3.27 -0.82 -1.45
CA LEU A 12 2.75 -1.79 -2.40
C LEU A 12 3.85 -2.74 -2.85
N ASP A 13 5.07 -2.23 -3.05
CA ASP A 13 6.22 -3.06 -3.38
C ASP A 13 6.58 -4.01 -2.22
N TYR A 14 6.56 -3.52 -0.97
CA TYR A 14 6.71 -4.37 0.22
C TYR A 14 5.67 -5.51 0.27
N ILE A 15 4.41 -5.23 -0.05
CA ILE A 15 3.37 -6.27 -0.12
C ILE A 15 3.62 -7.24 -1.30
N LYS A 16 4.06 -6.74 -2.46
CA LYS A 16 4.40 -7.55 -3.64
C LYS A 16 5.61 -8.45 -3.41
N GLU A 17 6.54 -8.07 -2.54
CA GLU A 17 7.67 -8.90 -2.09
C GLU A 17 7.23 -10.10 -1.22
N GLY A 18 5.93 -10.22 -0.93
CA GLY A 18 5.34 -11.37 -0.22
C GLY A 18 5.00 -11.08 1.24
N HIS A 19 5.18 -9.84 1.71
CA HIS A 19 4.80 -9.45 3.05
C HIS A 19 3.28 -9.32 3.21
N SER A 20 2.77 -9.68 4.38
CA SER A 20 1.34 -9.58 4.63
C SER A 20 0.90 -8.12 4.85
N TYR A 21 -0.36 -7.85 4.50
CA TYR A 21 -1.00 -6.57 4.77
C TYR A 21 -0.99 -6.17 6.26
N VAL A 22 -1.06 -7.17 7.16
CA VAL A 22 -1.04 -6.95 8.61
C VAL A 22 0.35 -6.54 9.09
N GLU A 23 1.40 -7.12 8.54
CA GLU A 23 2.78 -6.73 8.83
C GLU A 23 3.07 -5.33 8.28
N ALA A 24 2.72 -5.07 7.02
CA ALA A 24 2.89 -3.77 6.39
C ALA A 24 2.17 -2.66 7.18
N ALA A 25 0.94 -2.91 7.65
CA ALA A 25 0.19 -1.97 8.47
C ALA A 25 0.93 -1.58 9.76
N LYS A 26 1.62 -2.53 10.40
CA LYS A 26 2.43 -2.28 11.60
C LYS A 26 3.73 -1.55 11.26
N VAL A 27 4.45 -1.99 10.22
CA VAL A 27 5.74 -1.42 9.83
C VAL A 27 5.62 0.04 9.42
N PHE A 28 4.55 0.38 8.70
CA PHE A 28 4.34 1.71 8.15
C PHE A 28 3.38 2.58 8.96
N ASP A 29 2.87 2.07 10.08
CA ASP A 29 1.87 2.72 10.94
C ASP A 29 0.67 3.25 10.13
N VAL A 30 0.11 2.38 9.29
CA VAL A 30 -1.06 2.70 8.44
C VAL A 30 -2.12 1.62 8.59
N GLY A 31 -3.38 1.99 8.46
CA GLY A 31 -4.46 1.02 8.49
C GLY A 31 -4.40 0.03 7.33
N VAL A 32 -4.71 -1.25 7.58
CA VAL A 32 -4.83 -2.30 6.54
C VAL A 32 -5.79 -1.88 5.42
N ARG A 33 -6.90 -1.24 5.78
CA ARG A 33 -7.88 -0.74 4.80
C ARG A 33 -7.32 0.37 3.90
N THR A 34 -6.39 1.16 4.42
CA THR A 34 -5.69 2.20 3.66
C THR A 34 -4.79 1.56 2.60
N LEU A 35 -4.03 0.52 2.97
CA LEU A 35 -3.20 -0.26 2.04
C LEU A 35 -4.04 -0.89 0.92
N PHE A 36 -5.15 -1.54 1.27
CA PHE A 36 -6.05 -2.16 0.30
C PHE A 36 -6.67 -1.15 -0.68
N THR A 37 -6.96 0.07 -0.19
CA THR A 37 -7.47 1.16 -1.04
C THR A 37 -6.41 1.65 -2.02
N TRP A 38 -5.13 1.66 -1.62
CA TRP A 38 -4.04 2.06 -2.51
C TRP A 38 -3.77 1.02 -3.58
N GLU A 39 -3.72 -0.27 -3.25
CA GLU A 39 -3.57 -1.36 -4.23
C GLU A 39 -4.67 -1.29 -5.30
N LYS A 40 -5.94 -1.19 -4.88
CA LYS A 40 -7.09 -1.08 -5.79
C LYS A 40 -7.02 0.14 -6.72
N LYS A 41 -6.54 1.27 -6.22
CA LYS A 41 -6.41 2.51 -7.01
C LYS A 41 -5.24 2.46 -7.99
N ASP A 42 -4.22 1.68 -7.70
CA ASP A 42 -3.07 1.49 -8.59
C ASP A 42 -3.44 0.55 -9.75
N VAL A 43 -4.10 -0.58 -9.46
CA VAL A 43 -4.58 -1.55 -10.47
C VAL A 43 -5.50 -0.90 -11.51
N ASN A 44 -6.28 0.11 -11.12
CA ASN A 44 -7.25 0.77 -11.99
C ASN A 44 -6.65 1.89 -12.88
N LYS A 45 -5.32 2.09 -12.87
CA LYS A 45 -4.64 3.07 -13.75
C LYS A 45 -4.10 2.47 -15.04
N ASP A 46 -4.02 1.14 -15.14
CA ASP A 46 -3.57 0.41 -16.33
C ASP A 46 -4.74 -0.05 -17.23
N THR A 47 -5.93 0.54 -17.07
CA THR A 47 -7.12 0.33 -17.93
C THR A 47 -7.60 1.67 -18.48
#